data_AF-A0A373D887-F1
#
_entry.id   AF-A0A373D887-F1
#
_cell.length_a   1.000
_cell.length_b   1.000
_cell.length_c   1.000
_cell.angle_alpha   90.00
_cell.angle_beta   90.00
_cell.angle_gamma   90.00
#
_symmetry.space_group_name_H-M   'P 1'
#
loop_
_entity.id
_entity.type
_entity.pdbx_description
1 polymer ?
#
loop_
_entity_poly.entity_id
_entity_poly.type
_entity_poly.pdbx_seq_one_letter_code
_entity_poly.pdbx_strand_id
1 'polypeptide(L)'
;MAHMGSFCMMKNPNENLENLPENVFIDTAMSAELEEAGEFEEIIRRFGTNRVLYGSDFPYGTQKAAIARIRDSSFTDSEKEDMLWRNAAKILKTVGKLPENIEL
;
A
#
# COMPACT_ATOMS: atom_id res chain seq x y z
N MET A 1 5.83 4.56 1.68
CA MET A 1 7.03 3.72 1.55
C MET A 1 6.81 2.81 0.36
N ALA A 2 7.78 2.73 -0.55
CA ALA A 2 7.63 1.97 -1.78
C ALA A 2 7.85 0.47 -1.57
N HIS A 3 7.32 -0.36 -2.46
CA HIS A 3 7.44 -1.82 -2.47
C HIS A 3 7.01 -2.44 -1.13
N MET A 4 5.79 -2.18 -0.69
CA MET A 4 5.25 -2.66 0.60
C MET A 4 6.07 -2.19 1.82
N GLY A 5 6.83 -1.09 1.69
CA GLY A 5 7.77 -0.64 2.71
C GLY A 5 9.13 -1.30 2.65
N SER A 6 9.63 -1.58 1.43
CA SER A 6 10.83 -2.37 1.13
C SER A 6 10.66 -3.89 1.37
N PHE A 7 9.43 -4.41 1.26
CA PHE A 7 8.87 -5.71 1.71
C PHE A 7 8.60 -5.79 3.20
N CYS A 8 7.74 -4.92 3.74
CA CYS A 8 7.32 -4.87 5.15
C CYS A 8 8.41 -4.88 6.23
N MET A 9 9.67 -4.73 5.83
CA MET A 9 10.91 -5.04 6.57
C MET A 9 11.16 -6.55 6.67
N MET A 10 12.23 -7.05 6.04
CA MET A 10 12.58 -8.48 5.95
C MET A 10 12.62 -9.18 7.33
N LYS A 11 11.52 -9.80 7.77
CA LYS A 11 11.48 -10.82 8.85
C LYS A 11 11.94 -10.38 10.25
N ASN A 12 11.92 -9.10 10.61
CA ASN A 12 12.28 -8.67 11.97
C ASN A 12 11.03 -8.57 12.86
N PRO A 13 10.81 -9.51 13.80
CA PRO A 13 9.58 -9.55 14.62
C PRO A 13 9.43 -8.36 15.58
N ASN A 14 10.49 -7.56 15.74
CA ASN A 14 10.51 -6.41 16.66
C ASN A 14 9.95 -5.12 16.04
N GLU A 15 9.72 -5.10 14.73
CA GLU A 15 9.15 -3.93 14.08
C GLU A 15 7.63 -4.01 14.10
N ASN A 16 7.04 -3.06 14.82
CA ASN A 16 5.60 -3.02 14.99
C ASN A 16 4.96 -2.16 13.90
N LEU A 17 4.55 -2.81 12.81
CA LEU A 17 3.82 -2.20 11.69
C LEU A 17 2.58 -1.42 12.15
N GLU A 18 1.95 -1.86 13.25
CA GLU A 18 0.77 -1.22 13.84
C GLU A 18 1.10 0.12 14.52
N ASN A 19 2.34 0.31 14.97
CA ASN A 19 2.79 1.50 15.70
C ASN A 19 3.36 2.61 14.80
N LEU A 20 3.37 2.41 13.48
CA LEU A 20 3.80 3.46 12.56
C LEU A 20 2.78 4.62 12.57
N PRO A 21 3.25 5.89 12.48
CA PRO A 21 2.36 7.04 12.44
C PRO A 21 1.26 6.90 11.39
N GLU A 22 0.06 7.43 11.67
CA GLU A 22 -1.12 7.27 10.80
C GLU A 22 -0.93 7.84 9.40
N ASN A 23 -0.02 8.80 9.22
CA ASN A 23 0.31 9.40 7.94
C ASN A 23 1.35 8.61 7.12
N VAL A 24 1.75 7.41 7.56
CA VAL A 24 2.62 6.51 6.81
C VAL A 24 1.76 5.55 5.98
N PHE A 25 2.09 5.47 4.69
CA PHE A 25 1.43 4.58 3.73
C PHE A 25 2.45 3.61 3.12
N ILE A 26 2.00 2.44 2.66
CA ILE A 26 2.79 1.52 1.82
C ILE A 26 2.14 1.38 0.44
N ASP A 27 2.89 0.96 -0.58
CA ASP A 27 2.31 0.56 -1.87
C ASP A 27 2.47 -0.94 -2.16
N THR A 28 1.71 -1.47 -3.12
CA THR A 28 1.74 -2.90 -3.51
C THR A 28 2.79 -3.24 -4.57
N ALA A 29 3.72 -2.33 -4.89
CA ALA A 29 4.71 -2.53 -5.94
C ALA A 29 5.53 -3.81 -5.67
N MET A 30 5.75 -4.64 -6.70
CA MET A 30 6.44 -5.93 -6.65
C MET A 30 5.81 -7.03 -5.75
N SER A 31 4.71 -6.76 -5.03
CA SER A 31 4.10 -7.75 -4.14
C SER A 31 3.74 -9.03 -4.92
N ALA A 32 3.16 -8.89 -6.11
CA ALA A 32 2.73 -9.98 -6.97
C ALA A 32 3.88 -10.95 -7.34
N GLU A 33 5.10 -10.43 -7.42
CA GLU A 33 6.30 -11.12 -7.88
C GLU A 33 7.12 -11.73 -6.73
N LEU A 34 7.00 -11.21 -5.50
CA LEU A 34 7.95 -11.47 -4.42
C LEU A 34 7.33 -11.90 -3.07
N GLU A 35 6.01 -11.79 -2.90
CA GLU A 35 5.28 -12.24 -1.70
C GLU A 35 4.35 -13.39 -2.02
N GLU A 36 4.17 -14.33 -1.09
CA GLU A 36 3.06 -15.28 -1.16
C GLU A 36 1.72 -14.58 -0.86
N ALA A 37 0.62 -15.08 -1.42
CA ALA A 37 -0.70 -14.44 -1.25
C ALA A 37 -1.12 -14.30 0.22
N GLY A 38 -0.80 -15.30 1.06
CA GLY A 38 -1.10 -15.24 2.49
C GLY A 38 -0.28 -14.19 3.24
N GLU A 39 1.00 -14.05 2.91
CA GLU A 39 1.90 -13.06 3.53
C GLU A 39 1.44 -11.63 3.21
N PHE A 40 1.09 -11.39 1.94
CA PHE A 40 0.52 -10.12 1.49
C PHE A 40 -0.70 -9.71 2.33
N GLU A 41 -1.63 -10.64 2.57
CA GLU A 41 -2.82 -10.32 3.35
C GLU A 41 -2.52 -10.12 4.83
N GLU A 42 -1.60 -10.89 5.42
CA GLU A 42 -1.19 -10.71 6.81
C GLU A 42 -0.60 -9.32 7.05
N ILE A 43 0.32 -8.90 6.17
CA ILE A 43 0.93 -7.57 6.17
C ILE A 43 -0.15 -6.49 6.13
N ILE A 44 -1.09 -6.59 5.19
CA ILE A 44 -2.13 -5.58 5.00
C ILE A 44 -3.07 -5.53 6.21
N ARG A 45 -3.40 -6.67 6.83
CA ARG A 45 -4.22 -6.69 8.05
C ARG A 45 -3.54 -5.99 9.21
N ARG A 46 -2.22 -6.18 9.37
CA ARG A 46 -1.43 -5.48 10.42
C ARG A 46 -1.30 -3.99 10.13
N PHE A 47 -1.15 -3.61 8.86
CA PHE A 47 -0.97 -2.21 8.48
C PHE A 47 -2.30 -1.43 8.42
N GLY A 48 -3.38 -2.09 8.05
CA GLY A 48 -4.68 -1.49 7.76
C GLY A 48 -4.83 -1.11 6.28
N THR A 49 -5.93 -1.56 5.67
CA THR A 49 -6.26 -1.35 4.25
C THR A 49 -6.41 0.13 3.87
N ASN A 50 -6.75 0.98 4.84
CA ASN A 50 -6.87 2.44 4.69
C ASN A 50 -5.52 3.17 4.51
N ARG A 51 -4.39 2.46 4.67
CA ARG A 51 -3.04 3.01 4.51
C ARG A 51 -2.22 2.34 3.41
N VAL A 52 -2.86 1.53 2.56
CA VAL A 52 -2.21 0.81 1.46
C VAL A 52 -2.56 1.46 0.12
N LEU A 53 -1.58 1.56 -0.77
CA LEU A 53 -1.69 2.16 -2.10
C LEU A 53 -1.42 1.13 -3.19
N TYR A 54 -2.14 1.20 -4.29
CA TYR A 54 -1.78 0.41 -5.47
C TYR A 54 -0.46 0.90 -6.08
N GLY A 55 0.45 -0.04 -6.29
CA GLY A 55 1.68 0.10 -7.05
C GLY A 55 1.96 -1.17 -7.85
N SER A 56 2.49 -1.04 -9.07
CA SER A 56 2.79 -2.19 -9.95
C SER A 56 4.29 -2.40 -10.23
N ASP A 57 5.11 -1.40 -9.92
CA ASP A 57 6.53 -1.37 -10.27
C ASP A 57 6.85 -1.59 -11.75
N PHE A 58 5.96 -1.22 -12.67
CA PHE A 58 6.24 -1.34 -14.09
C PHE A 58 7.53 -0.54 -14.47
N PRO A 59 8.48 -1.14 -15.21
CA PRO A 59 8.37 -2.38 -15.98
C PRO A 59 8.88 -3.66 -15.31
N TYR A 60 9.29 -3.60 -14.03
CA TYR A 60 9.80 -4.75 -13.30
C TYR A 60 8.69 -5.72 -12.89
N GLY A 61 7.55 -5.18 -12.42
CA GLY A 61 6.31 -5.91 -12.23
C GLY A 61 5.30 -5.65 -13.36
N THR A 62 4.14 -6.31 -13.31
CA THR A 62 3.05 -6.06 -14.27
C THR A 62 1.82 -5.43 -13.62
N GLN A 63 1.16 -4.50 -14.32
CA GLN A 63 -0.07 -3.90 -13.81
C GLN A 63 -1.15 -4.95 -13.58
N LYS A 64 -1.24 -5.95 -14.48
CA LYS A 64 -2.21 -7.05 -14.38
C LYS A 64 -1.99 -7.88 -13.12
N ALA A 65 -0.76 -8.28 -12.83
CA ALA A 65 -0.45 -9.10 -11.66
C ALA A 65 -0.68 -8.33 -10.35
N ALA A 66 -0.25 -7.07 -10.27
CA ALA A 66 -0.47 -6.23 -9.09
C ALA A 66 -1.97 -5.98 -8.82
N ILE A 67 -2.77 -5.77 -9.87
CA ILE A 67 -4.23 -5.66 -9.72
C ILE A 67 -4.84 -6.99 -9.26
N ALA A 68 -4.41 -8.11 -9.85
CA ALA A 68 -4.89 -9.45 -9.48
C ALA A 68 -4.58 -9.76 -8.01
N ARG A 69 -3.37 -9.44 -7.54
CA ARG A 69 -2.97 -9.60 -6.13
C ARG A 69 -3.98 -8.98 -5.16
N ILE A 70 -4.44 -7.76 -5.44
CA ILE A 70 -5.45 -7.09 -4.61
C ILE A 70 -6.83 -7.72 -4.83
N ARG A 71 -7.25 -7.96 -6.07
CA ARG A 71 -8.61 -8.44 -6.40
C ARG A 71 -8.89 -9.85 -5.89
N ASP A 72 -7.89 -10.72 -5.94
CA ASP A 72 -8.01 -12.14 -5.60
C ASP A 72 -7.84 -12.40 -4.09
N SER A 73 -7.45 -11.37 -3.33
CA SER A 73 -7.35 -11.43 -1.87
C SER A 73 -8.70 -11.61 -1.18
N SER A 74 -8.66 -12.02 0.08
CA SER A 74 -9.84 -12.24 0.92
C SER A 74 -10.50 -10.96 1.44
N PHE A 75 -9.95 -9.77 1.14
CA PHE A 75 -10.50 -8.49 1.60
C PHE A 75 -11.88 -8.21 0.98
N THR A 76 -12.68 -7.40 1.67
CA THR A 76 -13.98 -6.96 1.15
C THR A 76 -13.80 -6.03 -0.06
N ASP A 77 -14.86 -5.88 -0.85
CA ASP A 77 -14.84 -4.98 -2.01
C ASP A 77 -14.48 -3.54 -1.64
N SER A 78 -14.98 -3.05 -0.49
CA SER A 78 -14.66 -1.70 0.01
C SER A 78 -13.18 -1.56 0.37
N GLU A 79 -12.60 -2.55 1.03
CA GLU A 79 -11.17 -2.55 1.37
C GLU A 79 -10.29 -2.63 0.11
N LYS A 80 -10.71 -3.43 -0.87
CA LYS A 80 -10.04 -3.51 -2.18
C LYS A 80 -10.08 -2.16 -2.90
N GLU A 81 -11.20 -1.44 -2.85
CA GLU A 81 -11.30 -0.09 -3.39
C GLU A 81 -10.41 0.92 -2.66
N ASP A 82 -10.30 0.81 -1.33
CA ASP A 82 -9.39 1.64 -0.56
C ASP A 82 -7.95 1.51 -1.08
N MET A 83 -7.48 0.28 -1.25
CA MET A 83 -6.14 -0.01 -1.77
C MET A 83 -5.96 0.37 -3.25
N LEU A 84 -6.94 0.05 -4.09
CA LEU A 84 -6.86 0.27 -5.53
C LEU A 84 -6.88 1.76 -5.89
N TRP A 85 -7.64 2.59 -5.18
CA TRP A 85 -7.77 3.99 -5.57
C TRP A 85 -8.18 4.98 -4.47
N ARG A 86 -9.01 4.64 -3.48
CA ARG A 86 -9.55 5.67 -2.56
C ARG A 86 -8.45 6.31 -1.72
N ASN A 87 -7.45 5.55 -1.28
CA ASN A 87 -6.35 6.07 -0.48
C ASN A 87 -5.47 7.02 -1.30
N ALA A 88 -5.10 6.64 -2.53
CA ALA A 88 -4.37 7.52 -3.44
C ALA A 88 -5.16 8.81 -3.72
N ALA A 89 -6.47 8.69 -3.96
CA ALA A 89 -7.33 9.85 -4.19
C ALA A 89 -7.41 10.80 -2.97
N LYS A 90 -7.44 10.27 -1.74
CA LYS A 90 -7.39 11.07 -0.50
C LYS A 90 -6.08 11.88 -0.45
N ILE A 91 -4.94 11.23 -0.66
CA ILE A 91 -3.61 11.86 -0.61
C ILE A 91 -3.44 12.91 -1.72
N LEU A 92 -3.78 12.57 -2.96
CA LEU A 92 -3.62 13.48 -4.09
C LEU A 92 -4.54 14.70 -3.99
N LYS A 93 -5.75 14.54 -3.43
CA LYS A 93 -6.63 15.67 -3.10
C LYS A 93 -6.04 16.56 -2.01
N THR A 94 -5.37 15.99 -1.01
CA THR A 94 -4.67 16.79 0.01
C THR A 94 -3.47 17.53 -0.57
N VAL A 95 -2.73 16.96 -1.53
CA VAL A 95 -1.61 17.64 -2.20
C VAL A 95 -2.08 18.77 -3.14
N GLY A 96 -3.26 18.64 -3.75
CA GLY A 96 -3.87 19.70 -4.56
C GLY A 96 -4.29 20.96 -3.76
N LYS A 97 -4.25 20.90 -2.43
CA LYS A 97 -4.31 22.07 -1.55
C LYS A 97 -2.90 22.32 -1.03
N LEU A 98 -2.17 23.23 -1.67
CA LEU A 98 -0.90 23.72 -1.09
C LEU A 98 -1.15 24.16 0.36
N PRO A 99 -0.24 23.87 1.31
CA PRO A 99 -0.29 24.53 2.61
C PRO A 99 -0.30 26.03 2.37
N GLU A 100 -1.19 26.78 3.03
CA GLU A 100 -1.31 28.24 2.88
C GLU A 100 -0.02 29.01 3.23
N ASN A 101 1.02 28.31 3.70
CA ASN A 101 2.21 28.88 4.32
C ASN A 101 3.52 28.56 3.56
N ILE A 102 3.47 28.17 2.29
CA ILE A 102 4.69 28.06 1.48
C ILE A 102 4.86 29.37 0.69
N GLU A 103 5.60 30.32 1.26
CA GLU A 103 6.19 31.42 0.48
C GLU A 103 7.37 30.87 -0.34
N LEU A 104 7.39 31.20 -1.64
CA LEU A 104 8.48 30.90 -2.59
C LEU A 104 9.58 31.97 -2.49
#